data_AF-A0A1Z9X3W4-F1
#
_entry.id   AF-A0A1Z9X3W4-F1
#
_cell.length_a   1.000
_cell.length_b   1.000
_cell.length_c   1.000
_cell.angle_alpha   90.00
_cell.angle_beta   90.00
_cell.angle_gamma   90.00
#
_symmetry.space_group_name_H-M   'P 1'
#
loop_
_entity.id
_entity.type
_entity.pdbx_description
1 polymer ?
#
loop_
_entity_poly.entity_id
_entity_poly.type
_entity_poly.pdbx_seq_one_letter_code
_entity_poly.pdbx_strand_id
1 'polypeptide(L)'
;MSFLKWMSSGIVVSLLIVMIGVVGNGNTFVSQATAEDNAKPYHTDITDVEETYSSMEFNVNRKTHLLRKTRIEFYLAQAKQADKRGWDHQRKDIMRRVENILAHHLTQYAQEVDAEMSQYTSA
;
A
#
# COMPACT_ATOMS: atom_id res chain seq x y z
N MET A 1 4.64 44.94 -44.83
CA MET A 1 3.63 43.85 -44.78
C MET A 1 4.25 42.46 -44.47
N SER A 2 5.28 42.35 -43.62
CA SER A 2 5.88 41.05 -43.27
C SER A 2 5.74 40.68 -41.78
N PHE A 3 5.59 41.69 -40.91
CA PHE A 3 5.49 41.48 -39.46
C PHE A 3 4.15 40.83 -39.04
N LEU A 4 3.02 41.30 -39.59
CA LEU A 4 1.70 40.70 -39.34
C LEU A 4 1.63 39.23 -39.80
N LYS A 5 2.28 38.88 -40.92
CA LYS A 5 2.36 37.51 -41.44
C LYS A 5 3.20 36.60 -40.55
N TRP A 6 4.28 37.13 -39.97
CA TRP A 6 5.12 36.40 -39.02
C TRP A 6 4.39 36.13 -37.70
N MET A 7 3.68 37.14 -37.17
CA MET A 7 2.87 36.97 -35.97
C MET A 7 1.74 35.96 -36.17
N SER A 8 1.03 36.01 -37.30
CA SER A 8 -0.03 35.02 -37.58
C SER A 8 0.54 33.61 -37.71
N SER A 9 1.74 33.45 -38.30
CA SER A 9 2.39 32.14 -38.42
C SER A 9 2.84 31.60 -37.07
N GLY A 10 3.39 32.43 -36.18
CA GLY A 10 3.78 32.01 -34.83
C GLY A 10 2.59 31.57 -33.97
N ILE A 11 1.46 32.28 -34.08
CA ILE A 11 0.22 31.95 -33.37
C ILE A 11 -0.30 30.58 -33.85
N VAL A 12 -0.35 30.34 -35.17
CA VAL A 12 -0.85 29.07 -35.72
C VAL A 12 0.00 27.88 -35.30
N VAL A 13 1.34 28.03 -35.28
CA VAL A 13 2.24 26.97 -34.82
C VAL A 13 2.07 26.70 -33.33
N SER A 14 1.91 27.75 -32.50
CA SER A 14 1.65 27.57 -31.07
C SER A 14 0.32 26.87 -30.78
N LEU A 15 -0.73 27.19 -31.55
CA LEU A 15 -2.04 26.54 -31.47
C LEU A 15 -1.97 25.07 -31.87
N LEU A 16 -1.17 24.73 -32.89
CA LEU A 16 -0.93 23.35 -33.31
C LEU A 16 -0.22 22.54 -32.23
N ILE A 17 0.80 23.11 -31.57
CA ILE A 17 1.51 22.46 -30.46
C ILE A 17 0.59 22.26 -29.27
N VAL A 18 -0.27 23.25 -28.94
CA VAL A 18 -1.27 23.11 -27.87
C VAL A 18 -2.30 22.04 -28.24
N MET A 19 -2.77 21.95 -29.48
CA MET A 19 -3.71 20.91 -29.91
C MET A 19 -3.10 19.51 -29.83
N ILE A 20 -1.85 19.33 -30.29
CA ILE A 20 -1.13 18.05 -30.16
C ILE A 20 -0.84 17.76 -28.69
N GLY A 21 -0.54 18.78 -27.88
CA GLY A 21 -0.30 18.64 -26.44
C GLY A 21 -1.55 18.37 -25.62
N VAL A 22 -2.74 18.83 -26.05
CA VAL A 22 -4.03 18.56 -25.37
C VAL A 22 -4.58 17.20 -25.77
N VAL A 23 -4.40 16.76 -27.03
CA VAL A 23 -4.75 15.40 -27.46
C VAL A 23 -3.72 14.37 -27.00
N GLY A 24 -2.45 14.79 -26.89
CA GLY A 24 -1.31 14.00 -26.44
C GLY A 24 -0.98 14.14 -24.96
N ASN A 25 -1.78 14.88 -24.17
CA ASN A 25 -1.77 14.75 -22.72
C ASN A 25 -2.45 13.42 -22.42
N GLY A 26 -1.68 12.36 -22.64
CA GLY A 26 -2.01 11.02 -22.28
C GLY A 26 -2.39 11.03 -20.82
N ASN A 27 -3.69 11.10 -20.58
CA ASN A 27 -4.27 10.30 -19.55
C ASN A 27 -3.85 8.89 -19.94
N THR A 28 -2.74 8.49 -19.34
CA THR A 28 -2.19 7.16 -19.38
C THR A 28 -3.38 6.23 -19.39
N PHE A 29 -3.37 5.29 -20.33
CA PHE A 29 -4.21 4.11 -20.22
C PHE A 29 -3.82 3.43 -18.89
N VAL A 30 -4.31 3.95 -17.77
CA VAL A 30 -4.69 3.16 -16.63
C VAL A 30 -5.72 2.27 -17.26
N SER A 31 -5.28 1.06 -17.63
CA SER A 31 -6.17 -0.02 -17.94
C SER A 31 -7.25 0.06 -16.86
N GLN A 32 -8.46 0.45 -17.26
CA GLN A 32 -9.64 0.28 -16.45
C GLN A 32 -9.84 -1.24 -16.47
N ALA A 33 -8.95 -1.94 -15.76
CA ALA A 33 -9.14 -3.31 -15.36
C ALA A 33 -10.52 -3.26 -14.72
N THR A 34 -11.42 -3.96 -15.38
CA THR A 34 -12.77 -4.30 -14.99
C THR A 34 -13.12 -3.80 -13.60
N ALA A 35 -14.22 -3.07 -13.48
CA ALA A 35 -14.91 -2.89 -12.20
C ALA A 35 -15.33 -4.28 -11.68
N GLU A 36 -14.34 -5.04 -11.22
CA GLU A 36 -14.49 -6.28 -10.51
C GLU A 36 -15.04 -5.83 -9.16
N ASP A 37 -16.26 -6.30 -8.94
CA ASP A 37 -17.15 -5.97 -7.85
C ASP A 37 -16.41 -5.48 -6.61
N ASN A 38 -16.55 -4.20 -6.27
CA ASN A 38 -15.96 -3.63 -5.05
C ASN A 38 -16.47 -4.34 -3.78
N ALA A 39 -17.51 -5.19 -3.90
CA ALA A 39 -18.04 -6.04 -2.85
C ALA A 39 -17.42 -7.45 -2.79
N LYS A 40 -16.46 -7.81 -3.67
CA LYS A 40 -15.77 -9.11 -3.57
C LYS A 40 -15.02 -9.16 -2.23
N PRO A 41 -15.34 -10.12 -1.33
CA PRO A 41 -14.59 -10.28 -0.10
C PRO A 41 -13.13 -10.58 -0.44
N TYR A 42 -12.21 -10.03 0.35
CA TYR A 42 -10.79 -10.36 0.23
C TYR A 42 -10.59 -11.87 0.43
N HIS A 43 -9.53 -12.41 -0.17
CA HIS A 43 -9.17 -13.80 0.05
C HIS A 43 -9.00 -14.11 1.55
N THR A 44 -9.32 -15.34 1.95
CA THR A 44 -9.43 -15.75 3.37
C THR A 44 -8.11 -15.59 4.13
N ASP A 45 -6.97 -15.82 3.47
CA ASP A 45 -5.63 -15.56 4.01
C ASP A 45 -5.47 -14.13 4.56
N ILE A 46 -6.01 -13.13 3.85
CA ILE A 46 -6.00 -11.74 4.30
C ILE A 46 -6.91 -11.58 5.51
N THR A 47 -8.13 -12.10 5.46
CA THR A 47 -9.11 -11.91 6.55
C THR A 47 -8.67 -12.57 7.85
N ASP A 48 -8.11 -13.77 7.79
CA ASP A 48 -7.65 -14.53 8.97
C ASP A 48 -6.48 -13.80 9.67
N VAL A 49 -5.57 -13.24 8.87
CA VAL A 49 -4.43 -12.46 9.38
C VAL A 49 -4.89 -11.11 9.92
N GLU A 50 -5.92 -10.47 9.35
CA GLU A 50 -6.49 -9.25 9.89
C GLU A 50 -7.19 -9.47 11.24
N GLU A 51 -7.93 -10.57 11.39
CA GLU A 51 -8.51 -10.97 12.66
C GLU A 51 -7.41 -11.17 13.71
N THR A 52 -6.40 -11.96 13.35
CA THR A 52 -5.24 -12.21 14.20
C THR A 52 -4.54 -10.91 14.60
N TYR A 53 -4.28 -10.01 13.64
CA TYR A 53 -3.67 -8.71 13.89
C TYR A 53 -4.53 -7.81 14.80
N SER A 54 -5.85 -7.82 14.62
CA SER A 54 -6.78 -7.02 15.43
C SER A 54 -6.82 -7.44 16.90
N SER A 55 -6.51 -8.71 17.18
CA SER A 55 -6.41 -9.23 18.54
C SER A 55 -5.09 -8.91 19.25
N MET A 56 -4.09 -8.41 18.51
CA MET A 56 -2.76 -8.14 19.07
C MET A 56 -2.62 -6.75 19.65
N GLU A 57 -1.92 -6.67 20.78
CA GLU A 57 -1.55 -5.41 21.39
C GLU A 57 -0.20 -4.88 20.87
N PHE A 58 -0.21 -3.61 20.50
CA PHE A 58 0.99 -2.86 20.11
C PHE A 58 1.17 -1.65 21.01
N ASN A 59 2.22 -1.68 21.84
CA ASN A 59 2.59 -0.54 22.65
C ASN A 59 3.24 0.56 21.79
N VAL A 60 2.45 1.55 21.36
CA VAL A 60 2.92 2.64 20.50
C VAL A 60 3.98 3.55 21.13
N ASN A 61 4.15 3.49 22.46
CA ASN A 61 5.21 4.22 23.15
C ASN A 61 6.59 3.57 22.92
N ARG A 62 6.64 2.29 22.53
CA ARG A 62 7.88 1.60 22.12
C ARG A 62 8.07 1.74 20.61
N LYS A 63 9.15 2.41 20.21
CA LYS A 63 9.51 2.59 18.79
C LYS A 63 9.49 1.28 17.99
N THR A 64 9.98 0.18 18.56
CA THR A 64 10.01 -1.12 17.89
C THR A 64 8.60 -1.66 17.60
N HIS A 65 7.67 -1.54 18.54
CA HIS A 65 6.28 -1.98 18.36
C HIS A 65 5.57 -1.12 17.33
N LEU A 66 5.77 0.20 17.38
CA LEU A 66 5.23 1.13 16.38
C LEU A 66 5.72 0.76 14.97
N LEU A 67 7.02 0.52 14.79
CA LEU A 67 7.59 0.13 13.49
C LEU A 67 7.04 -1.21 12.98
N ARG A 68 6.88 -2.21 13.86
CA ARG A 68 6.27 -3.50 13.50
C ARG A 68 4.82 -3.30 13.08
N LYS A 69 4.04 -2.53 13.84
CA LYS A 69 2.64 -2.19 13.53
C LYS A 69 2.51 -1.55 12.15
N THR A 70 3.23 -0.46 11.89
CA THR A 70 3.18 0.26 10.61
C THR A 70 3.61 -0.63 9.44
N ARG A 71 4.60 -1.52 9.66
CA ARG A 71 5.05 -2.46 8.62
C ARG A 71 3.99 -3.50 8.28
N ILE A 72 3.29 -4.04 9.29
CA ILE A 72 2.18 -4.97 9.09
C ILE A 72 1.06 -4.28 8.32
N GLU A 73 0.63 -3.09 8.74
CA GLU A 73 -0.41 -2.31 8.05
C GLU A 73 -0.05 -2.04 6.58
N PHE A 74 1.20 -1.67 6.32
CA PHE A 74 1.70 -1.42 4.96
C PHE A 74 1.67 -2.66 4.07
N TYR A 75 2.05 -3.83 4.60
CA TYR A 75 2.01 -5.07 3.84
C TYR A 75 0.59 -5.61 3.66
N LEU A 76 -0.28 -5.50 4.67
CA LEU A 76 -1.69 -5.84 4.52
C LEU A 76 -2.38 -5.00 3.44
N ALA A 77 -2.11 -3.69 3.40
CA ALA A 77 -2.63 -2.83 2.35
C ALA A 77 -2.16 -3.26 0.95
N GLN A 78 -0.90 -3.66 0.79
CA GLN A 78 -0.38 -4.17 -0.48
C GLN A 78 -0.96 -5.55 -0.84
N ALA A 79 -1.15 -6.44 0.14
CA ALA A 79 -1.78 -7.73 -0.09
C ALA A 79 -3.23 -7.56 -0.59
N LYS A 80 -4.00 -6.66 0.03
CA LYS A 80 -5.35 -6.28 -0.44
C LYS A 80 -5.35 -5.74 -1.87
N GLN A 81 -4.37 -4.92 -2.21
CA GLN A 81 -4.24 -4.41 -3.57
C GLN A 81 -3.85 -5.50 -4.57
N ALA A 82 -2.96 -6.43 -4.19
CA ALA A 82 -2.59 -7.57 -5.03
C ALA A 82 -3.78 -8.51 -5.24
N ASP A 83 -4.58 -8.75 -4.19
CA ASP A 83 -5.79 -9.57 -4.25
C ASP A 83 -6.84 -8.97 -5.18
N LYS A 84 -7.10 -7.66 -5.09
CA LYS A 84 -7.98 -6.94 -6.02
C LYS A 84 -7.52 -7.00 -7.47
N ARG A 85 -6.22 -7.17 -7.73
CA ARG A 85 -5.64 -7.28 -9.07
C ARG A 85 -5.55 -8.74 -9.55
N GLY A 86 -5.97 -9.71 -8.75
CA GLY A 86 -5.81 -11.15 -9.05
C GLY A 86 -4.35 -11.63 -9.03
N TRP A 87 -3.44 -10.91 -8.37
CA TRP A 87 -2.02 -11.26 -8.31
C TRP A 87 -1.72 -12.25 -7.17
N ASP A 88 -2.18 -13.49 -7.33
CA ASP A 88 -2.11 -14.52 -6.28
C ASP A 88 -0.70 -14.77 -5.74
N HIS A 89 0.30 -14.87 -6.62
CA HIS A 89 1.67 -15.13 -6.20
C HIS A 89 2.24 -13.99 -5.34
N GLN A 90 1.98 -12.75 -5.75
CA GLN A 90 2.41 -11.57 -5.02
C GLN A 90 1.64 -11.41 -3.70
N ARG A 91 0.33 -11.68 -3.69
CA ARG A 91 -0.47 -11.72 -2.44
C ARG A 91 0.17 -12.69 -1.45
N LYS A 92 0.41 -13.94 -1.85
CA LYS A 92 1.02 -14.98 -0.99
C LYS A 92 2.41 -14.58 -0.49
N ASP A 93 3.25 -13.98 -1.34
CA ASP A 93 4.57 -13.50 -0.94
C ASP A 93 4.48 -12.43 0.16
N ILE A 94 3.56 -11.48 0.00
CA ILE A 94 3.35 -10.40 0.96
C ILE A 94 2.75 -10.95 2.25
N MET A 95 1.75 -11.83 2.18
CA MET A 95 1.11 -12.44 3.35
C MET A 95 2.13 -13.21 4.20
N ARG A 96 3.01 -13.98 3.57
CA ARG A 96 4.10 -14.68 4.27
C ARG A 96 5.03 -13.71 5.03
N ARG A 97 5.25 -12.50 4.51
CA ARG A 97 6.03 -11.46 5.23
C ARG A 97 5.26 -10.92 6.43
N VAL A 98 3.96 -10.68 6.28
CA VAL A 98 3.07 -10.26 7.38
C VAL A 98 3.11 -11.29 8.50
N GLU A 99 2.85 -12.56 8.17
CA GLU A 99 2.87 -13.68 9.12
C GLU A 99 4.21 -13.79 9.84
N ASN A 100 5.34 -13.65 9.13
CA ASN A 100 6.65 -13.70 9.76
C ASN A 100 6.88 -12.55 10.75
N ILE A 101 6.40 -11.34 10.43
CA ILE A 101 6.49 -10.19 11.36
C ILE A 101 5.59 -10.41 12.57
N LEU A 102 4.38 -10.95 12.37
CA LEU A 102 3.45 -11.28 13.45
C LEU A 102 4.00 -12.36 14.38
N ALA A 103 4.52 -13.46 13.83
CA ALA A 103 5.14 -14.53 14.61
C ALA A 103 6.33 -14.02 15.44
N HIS A 104 7.16 -13.18 14.83
CA HIS A 104 8.27 -12.54 15.55
C HIS A 104 7.76 -11.58 16.64
N HIS A 105 6.72 -10.80 16.37
CA HIS A 105 6.11 -9.91 17.36
C HIS A 105 5.56 -10.67 18.55
N LEU A 106 4.82 -11.76 18.33
CA LEU A 106 4.28 -12.61 19.39
C LEU A 106 5.39 -13.22 20.27
N THR A 107 6.45 -13.73 19.65
CA THR A 107 7.58 -14.32 20.37
C THR A 107 8.30 -13.28 21.24
N GLN A 108 8.50 -12.08 20.70
CA GLN A 108 9.14 -10.98 21.42
C GLN A 108 8.25 -10.43 22.52
N TYR A 109 6.95 -10.30 22.26
CA TYR A 109 5.98 -9.86 23.25
C TYR A 109 5.92 -10.80 24.45
N ALA A 110 5.88 -12.12 24.22
CA ALA A 110 5.93 -13.11 25.29
C ALA A 110 7.20 -12.95 26.16
N GLN A 111 8.37 -12.76 25.53
CA GLN A 111 9.62 -12.54 26.25
C GLN A 111 9.63 -11.24 27.07
N GLU A 112 9.05 -10.16 26.52
CA GLU A 112 8.95 -8.88 27.22
C GLU A 112 8.04 -8.97 28.45
N VAL A 113 6.90 -9.67 28.34
CA VAL A 113 5.98 -9.90 29.46
C VAL A 113 6.63 -10.75 30.55
N ASP A 114 7.33 -11.84 30.19
CA ASP A 114 8.03 -12.70 31.13
C ASP A 114 9.15 -11.95 31.89
N ALA A 115 9.88 -11.09 31.17
CA ALA A 115 10.93 -10.26 31.76
C ALA A 115 10.37 -9.22 32.75
N GLU A 116 9.27 -8.55 32.40
CA GLU A 116 8.58 -7.63 33.29
C GLU A 116 8.06 -8.35 34.55
N MET A 117 7.41 -9.50 34.39
CA MET A 117 6.88 -10.28 35.52
C MET A 117 8.00 -10.77 36.46
N SER A 118 9.15 -11.17 35.91
CA SER A 118 10.32 -11.55 36.69
C SER A 118 10.87 -10.37 37.50
N GLN A 119 10.86 -9.16 36.94
CA GLN A 119 11.34 -7.95 37.61
C GLN A 119 10.48 -7.56 38.83
N TYR A 120 9.15 -7.74 38.76
CA TYR A 120 8.24 -7.45 39.87
C TYR A 120 8.23 -8.52 40.97
N THR A 121 8.52 -9.77 40.63
CA THR A 121 8.57 -10.88 41.61
C THR A 121 9.92 -11.01 42.33
N SER A 122 10.95 -10.32 41.83
CA SER A 122 12.30 -10.28 42.41
C SER A 122 12.54 -9.11 43.37
N ALA A 123 11.54 -8.22 43.55
CA ALA A 123 11.58 -7.06 44.43
C ALA A 123 10.80 -7.32 45.72
#